data_AF-A0A7X8E112-F1
#
_entry.id   AF-A0A7X8E112-F1
#
_cell.length_a   1.000
_cell.length_b   1.000
_cell.length_c   1.000
_cell.angle_alpha   90.00
_cell.angle_beta   90.00
_cell.angle_gamma   90.00
#
_symmetry.space_group_name_H-M   'P 1'
#
loop_
_entity.id
_entity.type
_entity.pdbx_description
1 polymer ?
#
loop_
_entity_poly.entity_id
_entity_poly.type
_entity_poly.pdbx_seq_one_letter_code
_entity_poly.pdbx_strand_id
1 'polypeptide(L)' 'MHKKVNLPIKICPVCLRPFTWRKKWEKNWLEVKYCSKRCAGQHRA' A
#
# COMPACT_ATOMS: atom_id res chain seq x y z
N MET A 1 18.29 3.80 -20.11
CA MET A 1 17.45 2.69 -19.59
C MET A 1 17.08 3.04 -18.14
N HIS A 2 15.91 3.63 -17.88
CA HIS A 2 15.51 3.98 -16.51
C HIS A 2 15.03 2.70 -15.82
N LYS A 3 15.91 2.10 -15.01
CA LYS A 3 15.56 0.98 -14.10
C LYS A 3 14.44 1.49 -13.20
N LYS A 4 13.19 1.12 -13.49
CA LYS A 4 12.05 1.38 -12.60
C LYS A 4 12.41 0.69 -11.29
N VAL A 5 12.78 1.50 -10.30
CA VAL A 5 13.15 1.06 -8.95
C VAL A 5 12.06 0.09 -8.51
N ASN A 6 12.46 -1.12 -8.11
CA ASN A 6 11.56 -2.14 -7.57
C ASN A 6 10.98 -1.61 -6.25
N LEU A 7 9.96 -0.75 -6.34
CA LEU A 7 9.27 -0.22 -5.19
C LEU A 7 8.64 -1.40 -4.46
N PRO A 8 8.70 -1.42 -3.11
CA PRO A 8 8.11 -2.50 -2.36
C PRO A 8 6.61 -2.55 -2.65
N ILE A 9 6.13 -3.76 -2.96
CA ILE A 9 4.73 -4.06 -3.25
C ILE A 9 4.16 -4.75 -2.01
N LYS A 10 2.99 -4.30 -1.56
CA LYS A 10 2.21 -4.96 -0.49
C LYS A 10 0.86 -5.38 -1.05
N ILE A 11 0.26 -6.41 -0.45
CA ILE A 11 -1.08 -6.88 -0.80
C ILE A 11 -2.06 -6.27 0.19
N CYS A 12 -3.14 -5.67 -0.30
CA CYS A 12 -4.18 -5.16 0.57
C CYS A 12 -5.10 -6.31 1.04
N PRO A 13 -5.31 -6.54 2.34
CA PRO A 13 -6.13 -7.66 2.83
C PRO A 13 -7.64 -7.49 2.54
N VAL A 14 -8.09 -6.29 2.17
CA VAL A 14 -9.52 -5.99 1.92
C VAL A 14 -9.90 -6.25 0.46
N CYS A 15 -9.09 -5.76 -0.49
CA CYS A 15 -9.37 -5.89 -1.92
C CYS A 15 -8.47 -6.90 -2.63
N LEU A 16 -7.50 -7.49 -1.91
CA LEU A 16 -6.51 -8.45 -2.42
C LEU A 16 -5.69 -7.94 -3.62
N ARG A 17 -5.68 -6.63 -3.85
CA ARG A 17 -4.92 -6.01 -4.94
C ARG A 17 -3.51 -5.66 -4.47
N PRO A 18 -2.47 -5.94 -5.29
CA PRO A 18 -1.13 -5.46 -5.02
C PRO A 18 -1.09 -3.94 -5.16
N PHE A 19 -0.37 -3.27 -4.25
CA PHE A 19 -0.16 -1.84 -4.31
C PHE A 19 1.31 -1.50 -4.01
N THR A 20 1.86 -0.57 -4.77
CA THR A 20 3.25 -0.11 -4.64
C THR A 20 3.37 0.98 -3.60
N TRP A 21 4.56 1.11 -3.03
CA TRP A 21 4.95 2.27 -2.23
C TRP A 21 4.59 3.60 -2.91
N ARG A 22 4.18 4.59 -2.11
CA ARG A 22 3.87 5.96 -2.54
C ARG A 22 4.59 6.92 -1.62
N LYS A 23 5.02 8.07 -2.14
CA LYS A 23 5.74 9.11 -1.37
C LYS A 23 5.02 9.55 -0.08
N LYS A 24 3.68 9.57 -0.08
CA LYS A 24 2.87 9.87 1.11
C LYS A 24 3.06 8.89 2.29
N TRP A 25 3.65 7.72 2.02
CA TRP A 25 3.87 6.66 3.00
C TRP A 25 5.33 6.57 3.45
N GLU A 26 6.19 7.50 3.05
CA GLU A 26 7.61 7.51 3.41
C GLU A 26 7.86 7.28 4.90
N LYS A 27 7.06 7.91 5.78
CA LYS A 27 7.23 7.85 7.24
C LYS A 27 6.54 6.65 7.90
N ASN A 28 5.51 6.08 7.30
CA ASN A 28 4.66 5.07 7.94
C ASN A 28 4.42 3.81 7.08
N TRP A 29 5.23 3.60 6.03
CA TRP A 29 5.07 2.48 5.11
C TRP A 29 5.01 1.12 5.80
N LEU A 30 5.75 0.94 6.90
CA LEU A 30 5.74 -0.28 7.69
C LEU A 30 4.34 -0.56 8.28
N GLU A 31 3.65 0.47 8.75
CA GLU A 31 2.31 0.39 9.34
C GLU A 31 1.19 0.33 8.28
N VAL A 32 1.45 0.78 7.05
CA VAL A 32 0.48 0.76 5.96
C VAL A 32 0.21 -0.68 5.50
N LYS A 33 -0.97 -1.19 5.85
CA LYS A 33 -1.50 -2.50 5.43
C LYS A 33 -2.51 -2.40 4.28
N TYR A 34 -3.09 -1.22 4.06
CA TYR A 34 -4.21 -1.03 3.12
C TYR A 34 -3.85 -0.12 1.95
N CYS A 35 -4.37 -0.44 0.76
CA CYS A 35 -4.09 0.34 -0.45
C CYS A 35 -4.69 1.76 -0.42
N SER A 36 -5.74 1.97 0.38
CA SER A 36 -6.51 3.21 0.47
C SER A 36 -7.21 3.36 1.83
N LYS A 37 -7.61 4.60 2.18
CA LYS A 37 -8.44 4.88 3.37
C LYS A 37 -9.78 4.12 3.33
N ARG A 38 -10.36 3.94 2.14
CA ARG A 38 -11.59 3.15 1.95
C ARG A 38 -11.41 1.69 2.38
N CYS A 39 -10.28 1.07 2.05
CA CYS A 39 -9.97 -0.28 2.50
C CYS A 39 -9.69 -0.32 4.00
N ALA A 40 -9.00 0.67 4.55
CA ALA A 40 -8.76 0.76 5.99
C ALA A 40 -10.06 0.88 6.81
N GLY A 41 -11.07 1.58 6.28
CA GLY A 41 -12.39 1.71 6.93
C GLY A 41 -13.25 0.44 6.86
N GLN A 42 -13.11 -0.38 5.81
CA GLN A 42 -13.87 -1.64 5.66
C GLN A 42 -13.50 -2.71 6.69
N HIS A 43 -12.30 -2.66 7.27
CA HIS A 43 -11.87 -3.61 8.31
C HIS A 43 -12.49 -3.30 9.70
N ARG A 44 -13.20 -2.18 9.87
CA ARG A 44 -13.85 -1.80 11.14
C ARG A 44 -15.33 -2.18 11.20
N ALA A 45 -15.82 -2.98 10.25
CA ALA A 45 -17.16 -3.56 10.27
C ALA A 45 -17.12 -4.96 10.89
#